data_AF-A0AAV8Y2V5-F1
#
_entry.id   AF-A0AAV8Y2V5-F1
#
_cell.length_a   1.000
_cell.length_b   1.000
_cell.length_c   1.000
_cell.angle_alpha   90.00
_cell.angle_beta   90.00
_cell.angle_gamma   90.00
#
_symmetry.space_group_name_H-M   'P 1'
#
loop_
_entity.id
_entity.type
_entity.pdbx_description
1 polymer ?
#
loop_
_entity_poly.entity_id
_entity_poly.type
_entity_poly.pdbx_seq_one_letter_code
_entity_poly.pdbx_strand_id
1 'polypeptide(L)' 'MGDLPSTRISQVKWFSHSGVDMAGPFLIALGKTRGAKTHKAYICLFSLICPRMHFLLYYVDLLRIE' A
#
# COMPACT_ATOMS: atom_id res chain seq x y z
N MET A 1 6.76 -35.22 -12.70
CA MET A 1 6.86 -33.94 -11.95
C MET A 1 7.40 -32.93 -12.92
N GLY A 2 6.59 -31.96 -13.36
CA GLY A 2 6.99 -30.99 -14.37
C GLY A 2 7.82 -29.87 -13.76
N ASP A 3 8.87 -29.45 -14.47
CA ASP A 3 9.74 -28.36 -14.03
C ASP A 3 8.94 -27.07 -13.83
N LEU A 4 9.08 -26.46 -12.66
CA LEU A 4 8.47 -25.17 -12.39
C LEU A 4 9.25 -24.09 -13.15
N PRO A 5 8.57 -23.05 -13.66
CA PRO A 5 9.22 -21.97 -14.37
C PRO A 5 10.30 -21.31 -13.49
N SER A 6 11.44 -20.98 -14.10
CA SER A 6 12.63 -20.44 -13.43
C SER A 6 12.35 -19.21 -12.56
N THR A 7 11.30 -18.45 -12.86
CA THR A 7 10.80 -17.33 -12.05
C THR A 7 10.36 -17.73 -10.64
N ARG A 8 9.90 -18.97 -10.44
CA ARG A 8 9.53 -19.54 -9.13
C ARG A 8 10.73 -20.07 -8.34
N ILE A 9 11.86 -20.31 -9.02
CA ILE A 9 13.07 -20.92 -8.46
C ILE A 9 14.16 -19.86 -8.23
N SER A 10 14.07 -18.72 -8.93
CA SER A 10 14.86 -17.52 -8.73
C SER A 10 14.71 -17.00 -7.29
N GLN A 11 15.79 -17.03 -6.52
CA GLN A 11 15.85 -16.45 -5.19
C GLN A 11 15.85 -14.92 -5.30
N VAL A 12 14.66 -14.32 -5.42
CA VAL A 12 14.53 -12.86 -5.35
C VAL A 12 14.97 -12.40 -3.97
N LYS A 13 15.81 -11.36 -3.91
CA LYS A 13 16.26 -10.81 -2.61
C LYS A 13 15.02 -10.31 -1.86
N TRP A 14 14.97 -10.61 -0.56
CA TRP A 14 13.93 -10.11 0.33
C TRP A 14 13.94 -8.57 0.25
N PHE A 15 12.75 -7.96 0.16
CA PHE A 15 12.61 -6.50 -0.02
C PHE A 15 13.19 -5.93 -1.33
N SER A 16 13.47 -6.76 -2.34
CA SER A 16 14.01 -6.27 -3.62
C SER A 16 13.01 -5.43 -4.42
N HIS A 17 11.71 -5.60 -4.18
CA HIS A 17 10.65 -4.86 -4.83
C HIS A 17 9.66 -4.36 -3.77
N SER A 18 9.69 -3.05 -3.52
CA SER A 18 8.66 -2.30 -2.81
C SER A 18 7.79 -1.55 -3.82
N GLY A 19 6.48 -1.56 -3.60
CA GLY A 19 5.52 -0.75 -4.32
C GLY A 19 4.87 0.25 -3.36
N VAL A 20 4.79 1.52 -3.77
CA VAL A 20 4.02 2.55 -3.07
C VAL A 20 2.93 3.00 -4.04
N ASP A 21 1.68 2.84 -3.64
CA ASP A 21 0.54 3.35 -4.39
C ASP A 21 -0.06 4.54 -3.64
N MET A 22 -0.37 5.62 -4.35
CA MET A 22 -0.90 6.84 -3.77
C MET A 22 -2.21 7.22 -4.45
N ALA A 23 -3.27 7.38 -3.66
CA ALA A 23 -4.58 7.82 -4.14
C ALA A 23 -4.97 9.15 -3.48
N GLY A 24 -5.41 10.12 -4.29
CA GLY A 24 -5.99 11.38 -3.82
C GLY A 24 -6.05 12.46 -4.91
N PRO A 25 -6.51 13.69 -4.60
CA PRO A 25 -6.96 14.16 -3.29
C PRO A 25 -8.40 13.75 -2.96
N PHE A 26 -8.61 13.20 -1.78
CA PHE A 26 -9.93 12.98 -1.19
C PHE A 26 -10.29 14.12 -0.24
N LEU A 27 -11.55 14.55 -0.26
CA LEU A 27 -12.08 15.47 0.73
C LEU A 27 -12.70 14.67 1.87
N ILE A 28 -12.05 14.68 3.03
CA ILE A 28 -12.53 13.97 4.22
C ILE A 28 -12.98 14.96 5.29
N ALA A 29 -14.06 14.61 5.99
CA ALA A 29 -14.51 15.30 7.20
C ALA A 29 -14.20 14.42 8.42
N LEU A 30 -13.55 14.98 9.44
CA LEU A 30 -13.18 14.27 10.68
C LEU A 30 -14.35 14.05 11.66
N GLY A 31 -15.57 14.48 11.30
CA GLY A 31 -16.75 14.32 12.14
C GLY A 31 -18.05 14.53 11.37
N LYS A 32 -19.15 13.99 11.92
CA LYS A 32 -20.51 14.08 11.36
C LYS A 32 -21.27 15.34 11.80
N THR A 33 -20.57 16.41 12.16
CA THR A 33 -21.21 17.65 12.63
C THR A 33 -21.47 18.61 11.47
N ARG A 34 -22.57 19.37 11.54
CA ARG A 34 -22.88 20.42 10.56
C ARG A 34 -21.77 21.49 10.60
N GLY A 35 -21.10 21.71 9.46
CA GLY A 35 -19.98 22.64 9.34
C GLY A 35 -18.60 22.05 9.66
N ALA A 36 -18.46 20.72 9.73
CA ALA A 36 -17.16 20.07 9.89
C ALA A 36 -16.21 20.48 8.76
N LYS A 37 -15.01 20.94 9.13
CA LYS A 37 -13.97 21.31 8.17
C LYS A 37 -13.53 20.08 7.38
N THR A 38 -13.59 20.20 6.06
CA THR A 38 -13.08 19.18 5.14
C THR A 38 -11.60 19.42 4.86
N HIS A 39 -10.80 18.36 4.96
CA HIS A 39 -9.37 18.41 4.66
C HIS A 39 -9.05 17.56 3.43
N LYS A 40 -8.02 17.96 2.69
CA LYS A 40 -7.45 17.13 1.63
C LYS A 40 -6.67 15.99 2.29
N ALA A 41 -7.03 14.77 1.92
CA ALA A 41 -6.35 13.58 2.34
C ALA A 41 -5.88 12.76 1.16
N TYR A 42 -4.76 12.09 1.37
CA TYR A 42 -4.20 11.11 0.44
C TYR A 42 -4.07 9.79 1.17
N ILE A 43 -4.36 8.71 0.46
CA ILE A 43 -4.19 7.35 0.93
C ILE A 43 -2.91 6.82 0.30
N CYS A 44 -1.94 6.43 1.14
CA CYS A 44 -0.70 5.81 0.69
C CYS A 44 -0.73 4.32 1.10
N LEU A 45 -0.56 3.44 0.12
CA LEU A 45 -0.53 2.00 0.30
C LEU A 45 0.88 1.49 0.05
N PHE A 46 1.49 0.89 1.06
CA PHE A 46 2.81 0.26 0.93
C PHE A 46 2.65 -1.24 0.76
N SER A 47 3.27 -1.80 -0.29
CA SER A 47 3.28 -3.24 -0.56
C SER A 47 4.72 -3.72 -0.73
N LEU A 48 5.06 -4.80 -0.02
CA LEU A 48 6.36 -5.46 -0.11
C LEU A 48 6.17 -6.87 -0.67
N ILE A 49 6.98 -7.23 -1.67
CA ILE A 49 6.95 -8.56 -2.27
C ILE A 49 7.99 -9.44 -1.56
N CYS A 50 7.52 -10.50 -0.89
CA CYS A 50 8.36 -11.50 -0.22
C CYS A 50 8.20 -12.88 -0.88
N PRO A 51 9.26 -13.49 -1.46
CA PRO A 51 9.16 -14.69 -2.29
C PRO A 51 8.85 -16.00 -1.54
N ARG A 52 8.78 -15.99 -0.21
CA ARG A 52 8.47 -17.19 0.60
C ARG A 52 7.23 -17.05 1.49
N MET A 53 6.61 -15.89 1.51
CA MET A 53 5.52 -15.58 2.40
C MET A 53 4.72 -14.48 1.71
N HIS A 54 3.49 -14.78 1.28
CA HIS A 54 2.50 -13.76 0.90
C HIS A 54 2.04 -13.02 2.18
N PHE A 55 2.96 -12.48 2.96
CA PHE A 55 2.64 -11.52 4.01
C PHE A 55 2.77 -10.15 3.37
N LEU A 56 1.75 -9.78 2.61
CA LEU A 56 1.57 -8.41 2.18
C LEU A 56 1.23 -7.62 3.43
N LEU A 57 2.25 -7.02 4.05
CA LEU A 57 2.03 -5.95 5.01
C LEU A 57 1.50 -4.75 4.23
N TYR A 58 0.18 -4.65 4.15
CA TYR A 58 -0.50 -3.47 3.63
C TYR A 58 -0.56 -2.44 4.74
N TYR A 59 0.35 -1.48 4.73
CA TYR A 59 0.24 -0.30 5.58
C TYR A 59 -0.52 0.79 4.84
N VAL A 60 -1.57 1.31 5.47
CA VAL A 60 -2.42 2.36 4.92
C VAL A 60 -2.23 3.61 5.77
N ASP A 61 -1.53 4.59 5.21
CA ASP A 61 -1.41 5.91 5.82
C ASP A 61 -2.40 6.88 5.20
N LEU A 62 -3.08 7.64 6.06
CA LEU A 62 -3.91 8.76 5.64
C LEU A 62 -3.15 10.06 5.92
N LEU A 63 -2.55 10.63 4.88
CA LEU A 63 -1.81 11.88 4.99
C LEU A 63 -2.78 13.05 4.90
N ARG A 64 -2.95 13.78 6.00
CA ARG A 64 -3.71 15.04 6.06
C ARG A 64 -2.78 16.20 5.72
N ILE A 65 -3.08 16.91 4.64
CA ILE A 65 -2.39 18.17 4.29
C ILE A 65 -3.30 19.30 4.80
N GLU A 66 -2.84 20.00 5.84
CA GLU A 66 -3.51 21.19 6.41
C GLU A 66 -3.29 22.44 5.54
#